data_AF-A0A453MXK0-F1
#
_entry.id   AF-A0A453MXK0-F1
#
_cell.length_a   1.000
_cell.length_b   1.000
_cell.length_c   1.000
_cell.angle_alpha   90.00
_cell.angle_beta   90.00
_cell.angle_gamma   90.00
#
_symmetry.space_group_name_H-M   'P 1'
#
loop_
_entity.id
_entity.type
_entity.pdbx_description
1 polymer ?
#
loop_
_entity_poly.entity_id
_entity_poly.type
_entity_poly.pdbx_seq_one_letter_code
_entity_poly.pdbx_strand_id
1 'polypeptide(L)'
;TAFGGQRVLKLLESIETNHKKFESPPIGPIGAHLQLASESWSVAVDSACGGLLDAFIVTCCKDLHVLRECASKVNFNNLRIIVYDFTRPRLIIPDGSLPTTEHPTVLSVIQSENHTVLNVLVDQGHAERQVLVKDYEVGKSLAFDDRMRNIKEVYTSDGDKISLGEKIAELKNEAEGIQRTIVEKNGQKSKLVKDQCDLEQKIADSKRKREPEEHRLEKKILELDDAKRAFAEINRYAAVDNSELEEDIKKEKNIIVESEQLLQKIKVKLAAASREVNDRREAYKTFMDSVNETGHRASANDELELIKRKLDAAEQEKAHYEGLMTTKVLPAIKMAEAEYADLQQLRQDNFKKASTICPESDMEALNNVAGSTPEQLSATLNRLKQRFDQESRRFGTKLVIVAGKS
;
A
#
# COMPACT_ATOMS: atom_id res chain seq x y z
N THR A 1 22.05 2.67 -19.76
CA THR A 1 22.80 3.91 -19.52
C THR A 1 22.63 4.83 -20.72
N ALA A 2 22.00 5.99 -20.52
CA ALA A 2 21.47 6.81 -21.61
C ALA A 2 22.47 7.86 -22.17
N PHE A 3 23.42 8.32 -21.36
CA PHE A 3 24.36 9.39 -21.69
C PHE A 3 25.71 8.94 -22.31
N GLY A 4 25.78 7.73 -22.89
CA GLY A 4 26.99 7.17 -23.52
C GLY A 4 26.75 6.38 -24.81
N GLY A 5 25.55 6.46 -25.40
CA GLY A 5 25.21 5.72 -26.61
C GLY A 5 25.93 6.24 -27.87
N GLN A 6 26.05 5.39 -28.90
CA GLN A 6 26.74 5.72 -30.16
C GLN A 6 26.24 7.02 -30.83
N ARG A 7 24.96 7.36 -30.66
CA ARG A 7 24.37 8.60 -31.19
C ARG A 7 24.87 9.85 -30.47
N VAL A 8 25.11 9.75 -29.15
CA VAL A 8 25.68 10.84 -28.34
C VAL A 8 27.12 11.09 -28.75
N LEU A 9 27.92 10.03 -28.96
CA LEU A 9 29.30 10.16 -29.44
C LEU A 9 29.37 10.88 -30.79
N LYS A 10 28.53 10.48 -31.76
CA LYS A 10 28.45 11.16 -33.07
C LYS A 10 27.99 12.62 -32.94
N LEU A 11 27.10 12.92 -32.00
CA LEU A 11 26.70 14.30 -31.72
C LEU A 11 27.87 15.11 -31.16
N LEU A 12 28.64 14.56 -30.21
CA LEU A 12 29.81 15.23 -29.64
C LEU A 12 30.86 15.55 -30.73
N GLU A 13 31.14 14.61 -31.63
CA GLU A 13 32.01 14.85 -32.80
C GLU A 13 31.46 15.96 -33.71
N SER A 14 30.14 15.99 -33.92
CA SER A 14 29.48 17.03 -34.72
C SER A 14 29.56 18.41 -34.06
N ILE A 15 29.41 18.48 -32.73
CA ILE A 15 29.56 19.72 -31.94
C ILE A 15 31.00 20.22 -32.04
N GLU A 16 31.98 19.34 -31.87
CA GLU A 16 33.40 19.68 -31.95
C GLU A 16 33.77 20.21 -33.35
N THR A 17 33.24 19.60 -34.41
CA THR A 17 33.43 20.07 -35.78
C THR A 17 32.82 21.46 -36.01
N ASN A 18 31.72 21.80 -35.33
CA ASN A 18 31.00 23.07 -35.46
C ASN A 18 31.30 24.06 -34.32
N HIS A 19 32.33 23.86 -33.50
CA HIS A 19 32.60 24.65 -32.29
C HIS A 19 32.64 26.17 -32.54
N LYS A 20 33.15 26.62 -33.70
CA LYS A 20 33.24 28.05 -34.07
C LYS A 20 31.89 28.73 -34.32
N LYS A 21 30.82 27.95 -34.50
CA LYS A 21 29.47 28.49 -34.72
C LYS A 21 28.75 28.81 -33.41
N PHE A 22 29.19 28.22 -32.32
CA PHE A 22 28.66 28.45 -30.98
C PHE A 22 29.27 29.72 -30.38
N GLU A 23 28.47 30.48 -29.64
CA GLU A 23 28.97 31.58 -28.80
C GLU A 23 29.66 31.03 -27.56
N SER A 24 29.13 29.94 -27.01
CA SER A 24 29.79 29.16 -25.96
C SER A 24 29.57 27.68 -26.19
N PRO A 25 30.58 26.83 -25.94
CA PRO A 25 30.44 25.40 -26.14
C PRO A 25 29.31 24.84 -25.27
N PRO A 26 28.42 23.98 -25.82
CA PRO A 26 27.34 23.38 -25.04
C PRO A 26 27.91 22.45 -23.96
N ILE A 27 27.27 22.41 -22.80
CA ILE A 27 27.62 21.49 -21.70
C ILE A 27 26.68 20.29 -21.77
N GLY A 28 27.19 19.09 -22.00
CA GLY A 28 26.37 17.90 -21.93
C GLY A 28 27.00 16.65 -22.56
N PRO A 29 26.32 15.50 -22.44
CA PRO A 29 25.08 15.30 -21.67
C PRO A 29 25.32 15.53 -20.16
N ILE A 30 24.35 16.08 -19.44
CA ILE A 30 24.48 16.44 -18.01
C ILE A 30 25.08 15.30 -17.18
N GLY A 31 24.64 14.06 -17.41
CA GLY A 31 25.11 12.88 -16.69
C GLY A 31 26.61 12.63 -16.81
N ALA A 32 27.27 13.06 -17.89
CA ALA A 32 28.72 12.94 -18.07
C ALA A 32 29.53 13.93 -17.21
N HIS A 33 28.87 14.96 -16.67
CA HIS A 33 29.49 15.97 -15.81
C HIS A 33 29.20 15.74 -14.31
N LEU A 34 28.62 14.59 -13.96
CA LEU A 34 28.28 14.24 -12.57
C LEU A 34 29.17 13.13 -12.04
N GLN A 35 29.52 13.27 -10.76
CA GLN A 35 30.15 12.24 -9.96
C GLN A 35 29.24 11.91 -8.78
N LEU A 36 29.14 10.63 -8.44
CA LEU A 36 28.38 10.17 -7.29
C LEU A 36 29.30 10.04 -6.08
N ALA A 37 28.89 10.57 -4.95
CA ALA A 37 29.59 10.40 -3.68
C ALA A 37 29.55 8.94 -3.18
N SER A 38 28.52 8.18 -3.58
CA SER A 38 28.38 6.75 -3.30
C SER A 38 27.64 6.04 -4.43
N GLU A 39 28.16 4.89 -4.85
CA GLU A 39 27.53 4.05 -5.88
C GLU A 39 26.17 3.46 -5.44
N SER A 40 25.93 3.38 -4.13
CA SER A 40 24.67 2.86 -3.56
C SER A 40 23.43 3.64 -3.99
N TRP A 41 23.61 4.90 -4.40
CA TRP A 41 22.52 5.78 -4.86
C TRP A 41 22.43 5.91 -6.37
N SER A 42 23.26 5.19 -7.13
CA SER A 42 23.36 5.35 -8.58
C SER A 42 22.02 5.19 -9.29
N VAL A 43 21.29 4.11 -9.00
CA VAL A 43 19.98 3.81 -9.61
C VAL A 43 18.92 4.84 -9.18
N ALA A 44 18.93 5.24 -7.91
CA ALA A 44 18.04 6.26 -7.39
C ALA A 44 18.25 7.63 -8.05
N VAL A 45 19.51 8.05 -8.22
CA VAL A 45 19.87 9.30 -8.88
C VAL A 45 19.56 9.27 -10.38
N ASP A 46 19.80 8.14 -11.06
CA ASP A 46 19.41 7.94 -12.46
C ASP A 46 17.89 8.09 -12.63
N SER A 47 17.12 7.50 -11.72
CA SER A 47 15.65 7.56 -11.72
C SER A 47 15.12 8.96 -11.36
N ALA A 48 15.77 9.65 -10.43
CA ALA A 48 15.36 10.97 -9.96
C ALA A 48 15.64 12.09 -10.97
N CYS A 49 16.83 12.07 -11.58
CA CYS A 49 17.18 13.03 -12.61
C CYS A 49 16.56 12.66 -13.97
N GLY A 50 16.39 11.36 -14.25
CA GLY A 50 15.76 10.83 -15.46
C GLY A 50 16.33 11.45 -16.74
N GLY A 51 15.45 11.83 -17.66
CA GLY A 51 15.83 12.45 -18.94
C GLY A 51 16.48 13.84 -18.82
N LEU A 52 16.71 14.37 -17.62
CA LEU A 52 17.56 15.56 -17.42
C LEU A 52 19.04 15.19 -17.59
N LEU A 53 19.45 13.96 -17.26
CA LEU A 53 20.83 13.51 -17.43
C LEU A 53 21.28 13.48 -18.90
N ASP A 54 20.34 13.27 -19.83
CA ASP A 54 20.60 13.29 -21.27
C ASP A 54 20.56 14.70 -21.88
N ALA A 55 20.25 15.73 -21.09
CA ALA A 55 20.12 17.08 -21.58
C ALA A 55 21.48 17.74 -21.87
N PHE A 56 21.47 18.67 -22.82
CA PHE A 56 22.58 19.58 -23.08
C PHE A 56 22.18 21.00 -22.70
N ILE A 57 23.13 21.77 -22.16
CA ILE A 57 22.93 23.13 -21.70
C ILE A 57 23.65 24.08 -22.66
N VAL A 58 22.97 25.13 -23.11
CA VAL A 58 23.50 26.19 -23.99
C VAL A 58 23.24 27.55 -23.36
N THR A 59 24.01 28.57 -23.74
CA THR A 59 23.87 29.93 -23.17
C THR A 59 22.74 30.73 -23.79
N CYS A 60 22.46 30.53 -25.08
CA CYS A 60 21.55 31.39 -25.83
C CYS A 60 20.71 30.63 -26.88
N CYS A 61 19.69 31.31 -27.41
CA CYS A 61 18.81 30.75 -28.44
C CYS A 61 19.55 30.40 -29.73
N LYS A 62 20.59 31.17 -30.10
CA LYS A 62 21.39 30.87 -31.30
C LYS A 62 22.11 29.53 -31.15
N ASP A 63 22.78 29.30 -30.02
CA ASP A 63 23.49 28.06 -29.74
C ASP A 63 22.54 26.85 -29.67
N LEU A 64 21.30 27.05 -29.19
CA LEU A 64 20.25 26.04 -29.28
C LEU A 64 19.98 25.61 -30.74
N HIS A 65 19.87 26.56 -31.67
CA HIS A 65 19.61 26.25 -33.08
C HIS A 65 20.80 25.52 -33.72
N VAL A 66 22.02 25.96 -33.44
CA VAL A 66 23.25 25.30 -33.93
C VAL A 66 23.33 23.87 -33.40
N LEU A 67 23.04 23.65 -32.12
CA LEU A 67 23.04 22.32 -31.51
C LEU A 67 21.95 21.43 -32.11
N ARG A 68 20.75 21.95 -32.37
CA ARG A 68 19.68 21.23 -33.06
C ARG A 68 20.07 20.82 -34.48
N GLU A 69 20.75 21.70 -35.23
CA GLU A 69 21.25 21.38 -36.57
C GLU A 69 22.30 20.27 -36.52
N CYS A 70 23.22 20.31 -35.55
CA CYS A 70 24.21 19.25 -35.33
C CYS A 70 23.52 17.91 -35.02
N ALA A 71 22.52 17.92 -34.14
CA ALA A 71 21.74 16.75 -33.78
C ALA A 71 20.95 16.16 -34.96
N SER A 72 20.36 17.00 -35.81
CA SER A 72 19.65 16.56 -37.02
C SER A 72 20.56 15.84 -38.01
N LYS A 73 21.82 16.27 -38.17
CA LYS A 73 22.79 15.64 -39.08
C LYS A 73 23.13 14.21 -38.69
N VAL A 74 23.07 13.90 -37.40
CA VAL A 74 23.35 12.56 -36.84
C VAL A 74 22.09 11.77 -36.52
N ASN A 75 20.92 12.25 -36.98
CA ASN A 75 19.60 11.66 -36.74
C ASN A 75 19.27 11.49 -35.24
N PHE A 76 19.62 12.49 -34.43
CA PHE A 76 19.34 12.52 -33.00
C PHE A 76 18.31 13.61 -32.66
N ASN A 77 17.06 13.39 -33.09
CA ASN A 77 16.02 14.42 -33.07
C ASN A 77 15.43 14.67 -31.67
N ASN A 78 15.46 13.68 -30.78
CA ASN A 78 14.90 13.77 -29.42
C ASN A 78 15.88 14.34 -28.40
N LEU A 79 16.78 15.24 -28.82
CA LEU A 79 17.71 15.91 -27.94
C LEU A 79 16.98 16.87 -26.98
N ARG A 80 17.24 16.77 -25.68
CA ARG A 80 16.79 17.77 -24.70
C ARG A 80 17.85 18.87 -24.60
N ILE A 81 17.45 20.11 -24.82
CA ILE A 81 18.34 21.28 -24.75
C ILE A 81 17.77 22.27 -23.76
N ILE A 82 18.60 22.77 -22.85
CA ILE A 82 18.25 23.73 -21.80
C ILE A 82 19.04 25.00 -22.08
N VAL A 83 18.35 26.13 -22.21
CA VAL A 83 19.01 27.44 -22.31
C VAL A 83 19.23 27.95 -20.89
N TYR A 84 20.49 28.15 -20.50
CA TYR A 84 20.88 28.59 -19.17
C TYR A 84 22.09 29.52 -19.24
N ASP A 85 22.03 30.61 -18.48
CA ASP A 85 23.10 31.61 -18.44
C ASP A 85 24.29 31.11 -17.60
N PHE A 86 25.42 30.84 -18.27
CA PHE A 86 26.64 30.31 -17.63
C PHE A 86 27.32 31.32 -16.70
N THR A 87 26.95 32.60 -16.78
CA THR A 87 27.52 33.64 -15.90
C THR A 87 26.90 33.62 -14.50
N ARG A 88 25.80 32.88 -14.31
CA ARG A 88 25.12 32.78 -13.01
C ARG A 88 26.01 32.05 -12.00
N PRO A 89 26.27 32.65 -10.82
CA PRO A 89 27.05 32.00 -9.77
C PRO A 89 26.35 30.73 -9.26
N ARG A 90 27.08 29.92 -8.49
CA ARG A 90 26.51 28.76 -7.81
C ARG A 90 25.32 29.19 -6.94
N LEU A 91 24.18 28.51 -7.10
CA LEU A 91 23.00 28.78 -6.30
C LEU A 91 23.28 28.47 -4.82
N ILE A 92 22.97 29.44 -3.96
CA ILE A 92 22.97 29.27 -2.50
C ILE A 92 21.53 28.98 -2.10
N ILE A 93 21.29 27.77 -1.59
CA ILE A 93 19.96 27.32 -1.19
C ILE A 93 19.80 27.61 0.30
N PRO A 94 18.80 28.41 0.70
CA PRO A 94 18.55 28.66 2.12
C PRO A 94 18.17 27.37 2.86
N ASP A 95 18.62 27.20 4.10
CA ASP A 95 18.33 26.01 4.91
C ASP A 95 16.83 25.76 5.07
N GLY A 96 16.03 26.83 5.15
CA GLY A 96 14.57 26.73 5.24
C GLY A 96 13.87 26.24 3.97
N SER A 97 14.58 26.15 2.84
CA SER A 97 14.09 25.60 1.56
C SER A 97 14.47 24.14 1.36
N LEU A 98 15.36 23.60 2.19
CA LEU A 98 15.77 22.20 2.14
C LEU A 98 14.76 21.32 2.89
N PRO A 99 14.65 20.03 2.53
CA PRO A 99 13.94 19.05 3.31
C PRO A 99 14.47 18.93 4.73
N THR A 100 13.59 18.96 5.73
CA THR A 100 13.96 18.67 7.12
C THR A 100 14.01 17.17 7.33
N THR A 101 15.12 16.53 6.98
CA THR A 101 15.26 15.06 7.02
C THR A 101 16.69 14.64 7.33
N GLU A 102 16.86 13.47 7.95
CA GLU A 102 18.17 12.84 8.16
C GLU A 102 18.67 12.10 6.90
N HIS A 103 17.78 11.92 5.92
CA HIS A 103 18.07 11.20 4.69
C HIS A 103 18.73 12.10 3.63
N PRO A 104 19.68 11.58 2.83
CA PRO A 104 20.35 12.38 1.82
C PRO A 104 19.37 12.81 0.72
N THR A 105 19.61 13.98 0.12
CA THR A 105 18.93 14.43 -1.10
C THR A 105 19.77 14.10 -2.33
N VAL A 106 19.15 14.09 -3.51
CA VAL A 106 19.87 13.92 -4.79
C VAL A 106 21.01 14.93 -4.89
N LEU A 107 20.77 16.20 -4.55
CA LEU A 107 21.80 17.24 -4.59
C LEU A 107 22.98 16.96 -3.64
N SER A 108 22.74 16.33 -2.48
CA SER A 108 23.78 16.04 -1.50
C SER A 108 24.71 14.89 -1.90
N VAL A 109 24.24 13.98 -2.76
CA VAL A 109 25.01 12.79 -3.19
C VAL A 109 25.68 12.94 -4.55
N ILE A 110 25.36 14.00 -5.29
CA ILE A 110 25.98 14.32 -6.58
C ILE A 110 27.01 15.44 -6.43
N GLN A 111 28.07 15.36 -7.23
CA GLN A 111 29.13 16.35 -7.31
C GLN A 111 29.39 16.70 -8.77
N SER A 112 29.76 17.95 -9.04
CA SER A 112 30.17 18.41 -10.36
C SER A 112 31.14 19.57 -10.20
N GLU A 113 32.16 19.61 -11.06
CA GLU A 113 33.07 20.74 -11.16
C GLU A 113 32.39 21.97 -11.79
N ASN A 114 31.28 21.75 -12.52
CA ASN A 114 30.56 22.82 -13.19
C ASN A 114 29.29 23.22 -12.41
N HIS A 115 29.35 24.38 -11.76
CA HIS A 115 28.21 24.96 -11.04
C HIS A 115 26.95 25.14 -11.91
N THR A 116 27.08 25.35 -13.22
CA THR A 116 25.93 25.44 -14.13
C THR A 116 25.13 24.14 -14.16
N VAL A 117 25.81 22.99 -14.15
CA VAL A 117 25.17 21.68 -14.13
C VAL A 117 24.36 21.50 -12.84
N LEU A 118 24.98 21.79 -11.70
CA LEU A 118 24.31 21.69 -10.41
C LEU A 118 23.16 22.70 -10.27
N ASN A 119 23.29 23.90 -10.86
CA ASN A 119 22.22 24.90 -10.86
C ASN A 119 21.02 24.42 -11.68
N VAL A 120 21.25 23.86 -12.86
CA VAL A 120 20.18 23.30 -13.71
C VAL A 120 19.49 22.12 -13.02
N LEU A 121 20.22 21.26 -12.31
CA LEU A 121 19.63 20.16 -11.54
C LEU A 121 18.74 20.64 -10.39
N VAL A 122 19.05 21.79 -9.79
CA VAL A 122 18.19 22.44 -8.79
C VAL A 122 16.97 23.08 -9.45
N ASP A 123 17.19 23.97 -10.43
CA ASP A 123 16.11 24.76 -11.04
C ASP A 123 15.10 23.91 -11.83
N GLN A 124 15.58 22.89 -12.55
CA GLN A 124 14.74 22.06 -13.42
C GLN A 124 14.45 20.68 -12.82
N GLY A 125 15.40 20.12 -12.08
CA GLY A 125 15.30 18.79 -11.48
C GLY A 125 14.76 18.79 -10.05
N HIS A 126 14.85 19.92 -9.33
CA HIS A 126 14.59 20.00 -7.89
C HIS A 126 15.40 18.99 -7.08
N ALA A 127 16.65 18.76 -7.47
CA ALA A 127 17.54 17.79 -6.84
C ALA A 127 17.71 18.03 -5.32
N GLU A 128 17.52 19.26 -4.85
CA GLU A 128 17.57 19.65 -3.44
C GLU A 128 16.35 19.20 -2.64
N ARG A 129 15.24 18.88 -3.30
CA ARG A 129 13.96 18.46 -2.70
C ARG A 129 13.59 17.00 -2.98
N GLN A 130 14.45 16.27 -3.69
CA GLN A 130 14.30 14.85 -3.95
C GLN A 130 15.10 14.08 -2.90
N VAL A 131 14.42 13.30 -2.04
CA VAL A 131 15.03 12.58 -0.92
C VAL A 131 15.29 11.12 -1.30
N LEU A 132 16.42 10.58 -0.86
CA LEU A 132 16.87 9.22 -1.14
C LEU A 132 16.80 8.35 0.10
N VAL A 133 16.17 7.17 -0.02
CA VAL A 133 15.96 6.24 1.09
C VAL A 133 16.37 4.83 0.69
N LYS A 134 16.78 4.01 1.66
CA LYS A 134 17.18 2.62 1.36
C LYS A 134 15.97 1.80 0.92
N ASP A 135 14.95 1.76 1.77
CA ASP A 135 13.81 0.85 1.58
C ASP A 135 12.49 1.60 1.37
N TYR A 136 11.55 0.94 0.70
CA TYR A 136 10.22 1.47 0.38
C TYR A 136 9.44 1.91 1.63
N GLU A 137 9.47 1.13 2.71
CA GLU A 137 8.72 1.44 3.94
C GLU A 137 9.23 2.72 4.64
N VAL A 138 10.54 2.97 4.59
CA VAL A 138 11.13 4.21 5.08
C VAL A 138 10.67 5.38 4.22
N GLY A 139 10.73 5.22 2.89
CA GLY A 139 10.27 6.23 1.94
C GLY A 139 8.79 6.58 2.10
N LYS A 140 7.95 5.57 2.32
CA LYS A 140 6.54 5.73 2.61
C LYS A 140 6.33 6.55 3.87
N SER A 141 6.99 6.19 4.96
CA SER A 141 6.86 6.89 6.23
C SER A 141 7.25 8.37 6.11
N LEU A 142 8.33 8.66 5.38
CA LEU A 142 8.79 10.04 5.15
C LEU A 142 7.89 10.83 4.20
N ALA A 143 7.39 10.18 3.15
CA ALA A 143 6.50 10.82 2.19
C ALA A 143 5.17 11.20 2.83
N PHE A 144 4.67 10.42 3.80
CA PHE A 144 3.36 10.66 4.43
C PHE A 144 3.43 11.31 5.83
N ASP A 145 4.62 11.75 6.29
CA ASP A 145 4.75 12.48 7.55
C ASP A 145 4.56 13.98 7.35
N ASP A 146 3.44 14.52 7.82
CA ASP A 146 3.07 15.94 7.73
C ASP A 146 4.08 16.89 8.41
N ARG A 147 4.97 16.38 9.25
CA ARG A 147 6.05 17.16 9.87
C ARG A 147 7.18 17.48 8.88
N MET A 148 7.32 16.69 7.83
CA MET A 148 8.42 16.78 6.86
C MET A 148 8.08 17.81 5.79
N ARG A 149 8.77 18.95 5.83
CA ARG A 149 8.55 20.06 4.89
C ARG A 149 9.50 19.98 3.71
N ASN A 150 9.12 20.65 2.61
CA ASN A 150 9.93 20.85 1.41
C ASN A 150 10.35 19.59 0.65
N ILE A 151 9.82 18.41 0.96
CA ILE A 151 10.02 17.21 0.13
C ILE A 151 9.12 17.31 -1.10
N LYS A 152 9.70 17.08 -2.30
CA LYS A 152 8.94 17.00 -3.54
C LYS A 152 8.61 15.54 -3.87
N GLU A 153 9.65 14.70 -3.87
CA GLU A 153 9.60 13.29 -4.26
C GLU A 153 10.58 12.50 -3.40
N VAL A 154 10.29 11.22 -3.17
CA VAL A 154 11.17 10.28 -2.46
C VAL A 154 11.51 9.13 -3.41
N TYR A 155 12.79 8.74 -3.44
CA TYR A 155 13.29 7.65 -4.27
C TYR A 155 13.97 6.58 -3.42
N THR A 156 13.63 5.31 -3.65
CA THR A 156 14.34 4.18 -3.03
C THR A 156 15.72 3.97 -3.68
N SER A 157 16.62 3.23 -3.03
CA SER A 157 17.92 2.91 -3.61
C SER A 157 17.80 2.14 -4.93
N ASP A 158 16.71 1.40 -5.10
CA ASP A 158 16.39 0.63 -6.30
C ASP A 158 15.76 1.47 -7.43
N GLY A 159 15.50 2.76 -7.16
CA GLY A 159 14.96 3.71 -8.15
C GLY A 159 13.44 3.88 -8.14
N ASP A 160 12.72 3.26 -7.19
CA ASP A 160 11.27 3.43 -7.10
C ASP A 160 10.91 4.84 -6.65
N LYS A 161 10.03 5.47 -7.40
CA LYS A 161 9.50 6.80 -7.08
C LYS A 161 8.28 6.68 -6.19
N ILE A 162 8.35 7.32 -5.02
CA ILE A 162 7.22 7.49 -4.11
C ILE A 162 6.75 8.94 -4.23
N SER A 163 5.68 9.14 -5.00
CA SER A 163 5.10 10.47 -5.23
C SER A 163 3.93 10.74 -4.27
N LEU A 164 3.97 11.90 -3.63
CA LEU A 164 2.91 12.41 -2.76
C LEU A 164 1.57 12.58 -3.51
N GLY A 165 1.62 12.97 -4.79
CA GLY A 165 0.43 13.34 -5.56
C GLY A 165 -0.43 12.17 -6.07
N GLU A 166 0.20 11.08 -6.51
CA GLU A 166 -0.53 9.97 -7.13
C GLU A 166 -1.34 9.17 -6.09
N LYS A 167 -0.78 8.95 -4.89
CA LYS A 167 -1.49 8.27 -3.82
C LYS A 167 -2.63 9.10 -3.22
N ILE A 168 -2.46 10.43 -3.13
CA ILE A 168 -3.55 11.34 -2.71
C ILE A 168 -4.71 11.29 -3.72
N ALA A 169 -4.42 11.25 -5.02
CA ALA A 169 -5.45 11.09 -6.05
C ALA A 169 -6.16 9.73 -5.95
N GLU A 170 -5.41 8.66 -5.68
CA GLU A 170 -5.95 7.32 -5.47
C GLU A 170 -6.89 7.25 -4.25
N LEU A 171 -6.45 7.77 -3.10
CA LEU A 171 -7.26 7.85 -1.87
C LEU A 171 -8.51 8.71 -2.06
N LYS A 172 -8.42 9.79 -2.85
CA LYS A 172 -9.56 10.66 -3.15
C LYS A 172 -10.59 9.94 -4.04
N ASN A 173 -10.15 9.20 -5.05
CA ASN A 173 -11.02 8.37 -5.89
C ASN A 173 -11.72 7.27 -5.07
N GLU A 174 -11.00 6.66 -4.13
CA GLU A 174 -11.56 5.62 -3.26
C GLU A 174 -12.63 6.21 -2.31
N ALA A 175 -12.37 7.38 -1.72
CA ALA A 175 -13.35 8.09 -0.89
C ALA A 175 -14.60 8.48 -1.69
N GLU A 176 -14.45 8.95 -2.93
CA GLU A 176 -15.58 9.27 -3.83
C GLU A 176 -16.37 8.00 -4.23
N GLY A 177 -15.69 6.86 -4.38
CA GLY A 177 -16.32 5.56 -4.59
C GLY A 177 -17.21 5.14 -3.42
N ILE A 178 -16.65 5.21 -2.19
CA ILE A 178 -17.38 4.89 -0.95
C ILE A 178 -18.60 5.78 -0.78
N GLN A 179 -18.46 7.09 -1.05
CA GLN A 179 -19.55 8.05 -0.93
C GLN A 179 -20.72 7.72 -1.88
N ARG A 180 -20.43 7.31 -3.12
CA ARG A 180 -21.46 6.85 -4.08
C ARG A 180 -22.21 5.63 -3.56
N THR A 181 -21.48 4.62 -3.05
CA THR A 181 -22.10 3.41 -2.49
C THR A 181 -23.00 3.74 -1.30
N ILE A 182 -22.60 4.66 -0.42
CA ILE A 182 -23.42 5.09 0.72
C ILE A 182 -24.74 5.71 0.24
N VAL A 183 -24.71 6.58 -0.77
CA VAL A 183 -25.92 7.21 -1.33
C VAL A 183 -26.86 6.18 -1.93
N GLU A 184 -26.34 5.23 -2.72
CA GLU A 184 -27.14 4.15 -3.31
C GLU A 184 -27.79 3.27 -2.25
N LYS A 185 -27.03 2.85 -1.24
CA LYS A 185 -27.54 2.02 -0.13
C LYS A 185 -28.59 2.75 0.69
N ASN A 186 -28.42 4.05 0.92
CA ASN A 186 -29.44 4.87 1.58
C ASN A 186 -30.72 5.01 0.74
N GLY A 187 -30.60 5.12 -0.58
CA GLY A 187 -31.75 5.10 -1.49
C GLY A 187 -32.52 3.78 -1.41
N GLN A 188 -31.81 2.64 -1.42
CA GLN A 188 -32.41 1.31 -1.25
C GLN A 188 -33.11 1.16 0.10
N LYS A 189 -32.46 1.61 1.19
CA LYS A 189 -33.04 1.61 2.54
C LYS A 189 -34.34 2.41 2.60
N SER A 190 -34.37 3.61 2.01
CA SER A 190 -35.56 4.46 1.98
C SER A 190 -36.73 3.78 1.26
N LYS A 191 -36.46 3.07 0.15
CA LYS A 191 -37.49 2.30 -0.57
C LYS A 191 -38.04 1.15 0.27
N LEU A 192 -37.16 0.35 0.88
CA LEU A 192 -37.58 -0.76 1.74
C LEU A 192 -38.40 -0.31 2.94
N VAL A 193 -38.06 0.83 3.54
CA VAL A 193 -38.84 1.42 4.66
C VAL A 193 -40.25 1.81 4.21
N LYS A 194 -40.40 2.37 2.99
CA LYS A 194 -41.72 2.68 2.43
C LYS A 194 -42.52 1.42 2.16
N ASP A 195 -41.90 0.41 1.53
CA ASP A 195 -42.54 -0.87 1.24
C ASP A 195 -42.99 -1.58 2.54
N GLN A 196 -42.19 -1.50 3.60
CA GLN A 196 -42.55 -2.02 4.92
C GLN A 196 -43.79 -1.29 5.50
N CYS A 197 -43.81 0.04 5.46
CA CYS A 197 -44.94 0.84 5.91
C CYS A 197 -46.24 0.47 5.16
N ASP A 198 -46.15 0.33 3.83
CA ASP A 198 -47.29 -0.06 3.00
C ASP A 198 -47.81 -1.47 3.32
N LEU A 199 -46.91 -2.41 3.61
CA LEU A 199 -47.27 -3.78 4.01
C LEU A 199 -47.92 -3.80 5.40
N GLU A 200 -47.39 -3.05 6.36
CA GLU A 200 -47.96 -2.91 7.70
C GLU A 200 -49.37 -2.33 7.64
N GLN A 201 -49.58 -1.31 6.79
CA GLN A 201 -50.90 -0.72 6.54
C GLN A 201 -51.88 -1.77 5.97
N LYS A 202 -51.47 -2.53 4.96
CA LYS A 202 -52.30 -3.61 4.36
C LYS A 202 -52.65 -4.70 5.37
N ILE A 203 -51.71 -5.07 6.25
CA ILE A 203 -51.97 -6.03 7.33
C ILE A 203 -53.01 -5.47 8.30
N ALA A 204 -52.88 -4.20 8.71
CA ALA A 204 -53.82 -3.56 9.61
C ALA A 204 -55.24 -3.50 9.02
N ASP A 205 -55.36 -3.12 7.74
CA ASP A 205 -56.65 -3.07 7.04
C ASP A 205 -57.27 -4.47 6.89
N SER A 206 -56.45 -5.49 6.64
CA SER A 206 -56.92 -6.87 6.54
C SER A 206 -57.42 -7.40 7.89
N LYS A 207 -56.74 -7.05 9.00
CA LYS A 207 -57.18 -7.39 10.36
C LYS A 207 -58.52 -6.73 10.70
N ARG A 208 -58.69 -5.43 10.38
CA ARG A 208 -59.94 -4.69 10.59
C ARG A 208 -61.14 -5.30 9.86
N LYS A 209 -60.93 -5.85 8.66
CA LYS A 209 -61.99 -6.53 7.89
C LYS A 209 -62.32 -7.91 8.43
N ARG A 210 -61.37 -8.60 9.06
CA ARG A 210 -61.54 -9.96 9.58
C ARG A 210 -62.34 -10.00 10.89
N GLU A 211 -62.06 -9.10 11.83
CA GLU A 211 -62.70 -9.08 13.16
C GLU A 211 -64.24 -9.12 13.14
N PRO A 212 -64.97 -8.31 12.34
CA PRO A 212 -66.44 -8.34 12.36
C PRO A 212 -67.00 -9.64 11.76
N GLU A 213 -66.32 -10.23 10.78
CA GLU A 213 -66.71 -11.50 10.18
C GLU A 213 -66.49 -12.68 11.13
N GLU A 214 -65.40 -12.64 11.89
CA GLU A 214 -65.08 -13.60 12.94
C GLU A 214 -66.14 -13.55 14.05
N HIS A 215 -66.50 -12.34 14.51
CA HIS A 215 -67.55 -12.16 15.51
C HIS A 215 -68.94 -12.58 15.00
N ARG A 216 -69.23 -12.34 13.71
CA ARG A 216 -70.48 -12.78 13.07
C ARG A 216 -70.57 -14.31 13.01
N LEU A 217 -69.46 -14.98 12.73
CA LEU A 217 -69.39 -16.43 12.73
C LEU A 217 -69.59 -17.00 14.14
N GLU A 218 -68.91 -16.45 15.15
CA GLU A 218 -69.08 -16.85 16.56
C GLU A 218 -70.53 -16.76 17.01
N LYS A 219 -71.21 -15.65 16.68
CA LYS A 219 -72.64 -15.49 16.97
C LYS A 219 -73.47 -16.59 16.31
N LYS A 220 -73.19 -16.91 15.05
CA LYS A 220 -73.91 -17.97 14.31
C LYS A 220 -73.67 -19.35 14.90
N ILE A 221 -72.47 -19.63 15.42
CA ILE A 221 -72.16 -20.88 16.13
C ILE A 221 -73.02 -20.98 17.39
N LEU A 222 -73.12 -19.90 18.18
CA LEU A 222 -73.95 -19.88 19.39
C LEU A 222 -75.43 -20.10 19.08
N GLU A 223 -75.97 -19.39 18.09
CA GLU A 223 -77.37 -19.56 17.64
C GLU A 223 -77.65 -21.01 17.20
N LEU A 224 -76.68 -21.65 16.54
CA LEU A 224 -76.78 -23.03 16.07
C LEU A 224 -76.74 -24.03 17.24
N ASP A 225 -75.90 -23.81 18.25
CA ASP A 225 -75.84 -24.66 19.44
C ASP A 225 -77.08 -24.53 20.32
N ASP A 226 -77.69 -23.35 20.38
CA ASP A 226 -78.98 -23.13 21.05
C ASP A 226 -80.12 -23.83 20.29
N ALA A 227 -80.14 -23.74 18.95
CA ALA A 227 -81.09 -24.46 18.13
C ALA A 227 -80.96 -25.99 18.26
N LYS A 228 -79.73 -26.52 18.33
CA LYS A 228 -79.47 -27.95 18.59
C LYS A 228 -79.99 -28.40 19.96
N ARG A 229 -79.81 -27.58 21.00
CA ARG A 229 -80.33 -27.87 22.35
C ARG A 229 -81.86 -27.87 22.38
N ALA A 230 -82.50 -26.88 21.76
CA ALA A 230 -83.96 -26.82 21.62
C ALA A 230 -84.50 -28.03 20.82
N PHE A 231 -83.82 -28.42 19.73
CA PHE A 231 -84.16 -29.61 18.96
C PHE A 231 -84.04 -30.90 19.79
N ALA A 232 -82.97 -31.06 20.56
CA ALA A 232 -82.78 -32.21 21.46
C ALA A 232 -83.83 -32.26 22.58
N GLU A 233 -84.41 -31.12 22.96
CA GLU A 233 -85.46 -31.01 23.98
C GLU A 233 -86.86 -31.33 23.42
N ILE A 234 -87.14 -30.90 22.19
CA ILE A 234 -88.35 -31.28 21.42
C ILE A 234 -88.36 -32.79 21.14
N ASN A 235 -87.20 -33.40 20.90
CA ASN A 235 -87.06 -34.83 20.58
C ASN A 235 -87.21 -35.77 21.78
N ARG A 236 -87.54 -35.26 22.99
CA ARG A 236 -87.95 -36.10 24.14
C ARG A 236 -89.44 -36.41 24.18
N TYR A 237 -90.28 -35.71 23.41
CA TYR A 237 -91.73 -35.94 23.36
C TYR A 237 -92.29 -35.67 21.96
N ALA A 238 -92.05 -36.57 21.03
CA ALA A 238 -92.97 -36.82 19.92
C ALA A 238 -92.51 -38.07 19.16
N ALA A 239 -93.13 -39.19 19.47
CA ALA A 239 -93.37 -40.19 18.46
C ALA A 239 -94.51 -39.68 17.57
N VAL A 240 -94.33 -39.76 16.25
CA VAL A 240 -95.31 -40.11 15.20
C VAL A 240 -95.16 -39.25 13.93
N ASP A 241 -95.21 -40.00 12.82
CA ASP A 241 -95.41 -39.69 11.40
C ASP A 241 -94.21 -39.26 10.54
N ASN A 242 -93.84 -40.12 9.59
CA ASN A 242 -92.59 -40.07 8.82
C ASN A 242 -92.74 -39.53 7.39
N SER A 243 -93.87 -38.90 7.04
CA SER A 243 -94.09 -38.39 5.68
C SER A 243 -93.25 -37.14 5.37
N GLU A 244 -92.91 -36.32 6.36
CA GLU A 244 -92.11 -35.09 6.19
C GLU A 244 -90.60 -35.41 6.14
N LEU A 245 -90.18 -36.44 6.90
CA LEU A 245 -88.81 -36.95 6.93
C LEU A 245 -88.36 -37.52 5.57
N GLU A 246 -89.28 -38.13 4.81
CA GLU A 246 -88.99 -38.65 3.47
C GLU A 246 -88.72 -37.54 2.44
N GLU A 247 -89.37 -36.38 2.57
CA GLU A 247 -89.12 -35.21 1.71
C GLU A 247 -87.79 -34.53 2.05
N ASP A 248 -87.45 -34.42 3.32
CA ASP A 248 -86.18 -33.85 3.77
C ASP A 248 -85.01 -34.77 3.42
N ILE A 249 -85.15 -36.09 3.56
CA ILE A 249 -84.16 -37.06 3.08
C ILE A 249 -83.94 -36.92 1.56
N LYS A 250 -84.98 -36.60 0.80
CA LYS A 250 -84.88 -36.39 -0.66
C LYS A 250 -84.14 -35.09 -1.00
N LYS A 251 -84.38 -34.00 -0.27
CA LYS A 251 -83.65 -32.73 -0.41
C LYS A 251 -82.17 -32.91 -0.03
N GLU A 252 -81.90 -33.58 1.09
CA GLU A 252 -80.54 -33.83 1.56
C GLU A 252 -79.76 -34.73 0.59
N LYS A 253 -80.41 -35.75 0.00
CA LYS A 253 -79.81 -36.58 -1.06
C LYS A 253 -79.42 -35.76 -2.30
N ASN A 254 -80.24 -34.79 -2.71
CA ASN A 254 -79.89 -33.93 -3.83
C ASN A 254 -78.67 -33.03 -3.51
N ILE A 255 -78.60 -32.49 -2.29
CA ILE A 255 -77.44 -31.70 -1.83
C ILE A 255 -76.17 -32.56 -1.79
N ILE A 256 -76.28 -33.82 -1.37
CA ILE A 256 -75.15 -34.77 -1.38
C ILE A 256 -74.68 -35.02 -2.81
N VAL A 257 -75.58 -35.26 -3.76
CA VAL A 257 -75.23 -35.47 -5.18
C VAL A 257 -74.57 -34.22 -5.79
N GLU A 258 -75.08 -33.02 -5.49
CA GLU A 258 -74.46 -31.76 -5.93
C GLU A 258 -73.07 -31.57 -5.30
N SER A 259 -72.92 -31.89 -4.03
CA SER A 259 -71.64 -31.83 -3.31
C SER A 259 -70.63 -32.82 -3.88
N GLU A 260 -71.05 -34.03 -4.26
CA GLU A 260 -70.22 -35.03 -4.91
C GLU A 260 -69.75 -34.58 -6.30
N GLN A 261 -70.61 -33.93 -7.08
CA GLN A 261 -70.25 -33.37 -8.39
C GLN A 261 -69.21 -32.25 -8.26
N LEU A 262 -69.37 -31.37 -7.26
CA LEU A 262 -68.37 -30.33 -6.97
C LEU A 262 -67.04 -30.94 -6.54
N LEU A 263 -67.07 -31.97 -5.69
CA LEU A 263 -65.88 -32.67 -5.22
C LEU A 263 -65.15 -33.37 -6.37
N GLN A 264 -65.88 -33.95 -7.32
CA GLN A 264 -65.30 -34.52 -8.54
C GLN A 264 -64.65 -33.44 -9.42
N LYS A 265 -65.28 -32.27 -9.56
CA LYS A 265 -64.73 -31.13 -10.32
C LYS A 265 -63.43 -30.59 -9.68
N ILE A 266 -63.38 -30.56 -8.35
CA ILE A 266 -62.18 -30.16 -7.59
C ILE A 266 -61.06 -31.20 -7.76
N LYS A 267 -61.37 -32.50 -7.68
CA LYS A 267 -60.39 -33.57 -7.89
C LYS A 267 -59.72 -33.48 -9.27
N VAL A 268 -60.48 -33.19 -10.32
CA VAL A 268 -59.93 -33.00 -11.69
C VAL A 268 -58.98 -31.80 -11.74
N LYS A 269 -59.37 -30.67 -11.13
CA LYS A 269 -58.50 -29.48 -11.06
C LYS A 269 -57.22 -29.73 -10.26
N LEU A 270 -57.31 -30.47 -9.15
CA LEU A 270 -56.16 -30.84 -8.33
C LEU A 270 -55.18 -31.75 -9.09
N ALA A 271 -55.70 -32.72 -9.84
CA ALA A 271 -54.88 -33.58 -10.68
C ALA A 271 -54.17 -32.79 -11.79
N ALA A 272 -54.85 -31.84 -12.43
CA ALA A 272 -54.24 -30.96 -13.44
C ALA A 272 -53.13 -30.09 -12.84
N ALA A 273 -53.38 -29.45 -11.69
CA ALA A 273 -52.38 -28.64 -11.00
C ALA A 273 -51.17 -29.47 -10.54
N SER A 274 -51.38 -30.72 -10.11
CA SER A 274 -50.30 -31.62 -9.70
C SER A 274 -49.40 -32.03 -10.87
N ARG A 275 -49.96 -32.25 -12.07
CA ARG A 275 -49.15 -32.50 -13.28
C ARG A 275 -48.30 -31.29 -13.63
N GLU A 276 -48.90 -30.10 -13.64
CA GLU A 276 -48.20 -28.85 -13.95
C GLU A 276 -47.03 -28.57 -12.97
N VAL A 277 -47.19 -28.89 -11.68
CA VAL A 277 -46.11 -28.79 -10.68
C VAL A 277 -45.00 -29.80 -10.97
N ASN A 278 -45.34 -31.03 -11.36
CA ASN A 278 -44.35 -32.05 -11.72
C ASN A 278 -43.60 -31.67 -13.01
N ASP A 279 -44.27 -31.16 -14.03
CA ASP A 279 -43.65 -30.72 -15.29
C ASP A 279 -42.65 -29.57 -15.02
N ARG A 280 -43.03 -28.59 -14.18
CA ARG A 280 -42.11 -27.52 -13.75
C ARG A 280 -40.92 -28.04 -12.95
N ARG A 281 -41.14 -29.04 -12.09
CA ARG A 281 -40.07 -29.66 -11.29
C ARG A 281 -39.06 -30.38 -12.18
N GLU A 282 -39.52 -31.10 -13.19
CA GLU A 282 -38.65 -31.77 -14.16
C GLU A 282 -37.86 -30.74 -14.99
N ALA A 283 -38.52 -29.69 -15.48
CA ALA A 283 -37.83 -28.60 -16.21
C ALA A 283 -36.74 -27.92 -15.36
N TYR A 284 -37.01 -27.68 -14.08
CA TYR A 284 -36.01 -27.12 -13.16
C TYR A 284 -34.83 -28.07 -12.95
N LYS A 285 -35.09 -29.38 -12.82
CA LYS A 285 -34.03 -30.38 -12.69
C LYS A 285 -33.13 -30.39 -13.93
N THR A 286 -33.71 -30.43 -15.13
CA THR A 286 -32.95 -30.38 -16.39
C THR A 286 -32.11 -29.11 -16.53
N PHE A 287 -32.62 -27.95 -16.07
CA PHE A 287 -31.85 -26.71 -16.02
C PHE A 287 -30.67 -26.78 -15.03
N MET A 288 -30.89 -27.35 -13.85
CA MET A 288 -29.81 -27.51 -12.86
C MET A 288 -28.72 -28.48 -13.34
N ASP A 289 -29.10 -29.54 -14.04
CA ASP A 289 -28.16 -30.50 -14.62
C ASP A 289 -27.32 -29.85 -15.74
N SER A 290 -27.91 -29.01 -16.60
CA SER A 290 -27.15 -28.27 -17.64
C SER A 290 -26.22 -27.19 -17.09
N VAL A 291 -26.58 -26.56 -15.97
CA VAL A 291 -25.70 -25.61 -15.25
C VAL A 291 -24.52 -26.34 -14.59
N ASN A 292 -24.68 -27.60 -14.20
CA ASN A 292 -23.56 -28.42 -13.71
C ASN A 292 -22.68 -28.95 -14.86
N GLU A 293 -23.26 -29.27 -16.02
CA GLU A 293 -22.51 -29.71 -17.22
C GLU A 293 -21.66 -28.60 -17.87
N THR A 294 -22.02 -27.33 -17.69
CA THR A 294 -21.27 -26.18 -18.26
C THR A 294 -19.93 -25.90 -17.57
N GLY A 295 -19.47 -26.71 -16.61
CA GLY A 295 -18.07 -26.80 -16.15
C GLY A 295 -17.50 -25.59 -15.38
N HIS A 296 -18.07 -24.40 -15.53
CA HIS A 296 -17.56 -23.15 -14.96
C HIS A 296 -17.59 -23.15 -13.42
N ARG A 297 -18.55 -23.85 -12.79
CA ARG A 297 -18.65 -23.91 -11.32
C ARG A 297 -17.67 -24.91 -10.70
N ALA A 298 -17.41 -26.04 -11.37
CA ALA A 298 -16.42 -27.02 -10.93
C ALA A 298 -15.00 -26.43 -11.03
N SER A 299 -14.68 -25.79 -12.17
CA SER A 299 -13.40 -25.09 -12.38
C SER A 299 -13.14 -24.02 -11.31
N ALA A 300 -14.14 -23.19 -11.00
CA ALA A 300 -14.00 -22.14 -9.99
C ALA A 300 -13.78 -22.71 -8.58
N ASN A 301 -14.36 -23.87 -8.26
CA ASN A 301 -14.20 -24.51 -6.96
C ASN A 301 -12.82 -25.18 -6.83
N ASP A 302 -12.30 -25.77 -7.91
CA ASP A 302 -10.96 -26.37 -7.97
C ASP A 302 -9.87 -25.28 -7.88
N GLU A 303 -10.06 -24.15 -8.56
CA GLU A 303 -9.17 -22.98 -8.45
C GLU A 303 -9.14 -22.42 -7.02
N LEU A 304 -10.31 -22.33 -6.36
CA LEU A 304 -10.43 -21.87 -4.98
C LEU A 304 -9.71 -22.84 -4.01
N GLU A 305 -9.80 -24.15 -4.25
CA GLU A 305 -9.09 -25.14 -3.46
C GLU A 305 -7.57 -25.06 -3.64
N LEU A 306 -7.09 -24.82 -4.87
CA LEU A 306 -5.67 -24.64 -5.16
C LEU A 306 -5.11 -23.38 -4.48
N ILE A 307 -5.85 -22.27 -4.50
CA ILE A 307 -5.46 -21.02 -3.83
C ILE A 307 -5.37 -21.22 -2.32
N LYS A 308 -6.32 -21.94 -1.71
CA LYS A 308 -6.28 -22.26 -0.27
C LYS A 308 -5.02 -23.04 0.10
N ARG A 309 -4.66 -24.08 -0.65
CA ARG A 309 -3.43 -24.87 -0.36
C ARG A 309 -2.16 -24.03 -0.47
N LYS A 310 -2.09 -23.11 -1.45
CA LYS A 310 -0.95 -22.20 -1.60
C LYS A 310 -0.88 -21.19 -0.45
N LEU A 311 -2.01 -20.70 0.02
CA LEU A 311 -2.09 -19.80 1.16
C LEU A 311 -1.59 -20.49 2.44
N ASP A 312 -2.07 -21.71 2.71
CA ASP A 312 -1.66 -22.49 3.89
C ASP A 312 -0.14 -22.77 3.87
N ALA A 313 0.43 -23.08 2.70
CA ALA A 313 1.88 -23.29 2.56
C ALA A 313 2.68 -22.00 2.83
N ALA A 314 2.22 -20.86 2.33
CA ALA A 314 2.86 -19.57 2.56
C ALA A 314 2.77 -19.14 4.04
N GLU A 315 1.65 -19.42 4.72
CA GLU A 315 1.50 -19.15 6.15
C GLU A 315 2.47 -20.00 7.00
N GLN A 316 2.67 -21.27 6.65
CA GLN A 316 3.65 -22.13 7.33
C GLN A 316 5.08 -21.63 7.14
N GLU A 317 5.45 -21.20 5.93
CA GLU A 317 6.78 -20.66 5.64
C GLU A 317 7.03 -19.34 6.38
N LYS A 318 6.03 -18.45 6.43
CA LYS A 318 6.07 -17.23 7.24
C LYS A 318 6.31 -17.56 8.72
N ALA A 319 5.54 -18.49 9.29
CA ALA A 319 5.68 -18.89 10.69
C ALA A 319 7.07 -19.47 10.99
N HIS A 320 7.66 -20.23 10.06
CA HIS A 320 9.03 -20.73 10.19
C HIS A 320 10.05 -19.59 10.31
N TYR A 321 10.00 -18.60 9.41
CA TYR A 321 10.96 -17.49 9.44
C TYR A 321 10.74 -16.53 10.61
N GLU A 322 9.49 -16.27 11.02
CA GLU A 322 9.19 -15.52 12.24
C GLU A 322 9.76 -16.21 13.49
N GLY A 323 9.63 -17.53 13.56
CA GLY A 323 10.24 -18.34 14.61
C GLY A 323 11.76 -18.25 14.62
N LEU A 324 12.40 -18.31 13.44
CA LEU A 324 13.85 -18.16 13.29
C LEU A 324 14.33 -16.76 13.74
N MET A 325 13.61 -15.72 13.34
CA MET A 325 13.90 -14.33 13.71
C MET A 325 13.85 -14.15 15.23
N THR A 326 12.80 -14.66 15.86
CA THR A 326 12.57 -14.54 17.31
C THR A 326 13.56 -15.38 18.13
N THR A 327 13.90 -16.58 17.66
CA THR A 327 14.70 -17.53 18.44
C THR A 327 16.21 -17.34 18.27
N LYS A 328 16.67 -16.96 17.07
CA LYS A 328 18.11 -16.91 16.75
C LYS A 328 18.62 -15.50 16.50
N VAL A 329 17.93 -14.73 15.65
CA VAL A 329 18.48 -13.46 15.14
C VAL A 329 18.35 -12.35 16.17
N LEU A 330 17.15 -12.12 16.71
CA LEU A 330 16.91 -11.04 17.68
C LEU A 330 17.72 -11.18 18.98
N PRO A 331 17.85 -12.38 19.59
CA PRO A 331 18.70 -12.54 20.78
C PRO A 331 20.18 -12.24 20.49
N ALA A 332 20.70 -12.69 19.34
CA ALA A 332 22.09 -12.43 18.96
C ALA A 332 22.37 -10.94 18.76
N ILE A 333 21.45 -10.21 18.11
CA ILE A 333 21.57 -8.75 17.95
C ILE A 333 21.55 -8.07 19.31
N LYS A 334 20.60 -8.40 20.20
CA LYS A 334 20.53 -7.81 21.54
C LYS A 334 21.78 -8.07 22.37
N MET A 335 22.36 -9.26 22.27
CA MET A 335 23.63 -9.57 22.94
C MET A 335 24.77 -8.71 22.40
N ALA A 336 24.88 -8.57 21.07
CA ALA A 336 25.91 -7.73 20.46
C ALA A 336 25.72 -6.24 20.77
N GLU A 337 24.48 -5.75 20.84
CA GLU A 337 24.16 -4.37 21.25
C GLU A 337 24.56 -4.11 22.71
N ALA A 338 24.30 -5.06 23.61
CA ALA A 338 24.73 -4.98 25.00
C ALA A 338 26.26 -4.95 25.12
N GLU A 339 26.96 -5.84 24.40
CA GLU A 339 28.43 -5.87 24.37
C GLU A 339 29.02 -4.57 23.81
N TYR A 340 28.40 -4.00 22.77
CA TYR A 340 28.81 -2.71 22.21
C TYR A 340 28.63 -1.56 23.22
N ALA A 341 27.51 -1.54 23.95
CA ALA A 341 27.27 -0.54 24.98
C ALA A 341 28.30 -0.63 26.12
N ASP A 342 28.63 -1.84 26.58
CA ASP A 342 29.67 -2.09 27.58
C ASP A 342 31.05 -1.59 27.09
N LEU A 343 31.40 -1.85 25.83
CA LEU A 343 32.64 -1.37 25.22
C LEU A 343 32.70 0.16 25.07
N GLN A 344 31.58 0.80 24.72
CA GLN A 344 31.52 2.26 24.68
C GLN A 344 31.73 2.87 26.07
N GLN A 345 31.10 2.29 27.10
CA GLN A 345 31.26 2.74 28.48
C GLN A 345 32.71 2.56 28.94
N LEU A 346 33.31 1.40 28.66
CA LEU A 346 34.71 1.12 28.97
C LEU A 346 35.66 2.09 28.25
N ARG A 347 35.38 2.44 26.99
CA ARG A 347 36.13 3.45 26.24
C ARG A 347 36.04 4.82 26.93
N GLN A 348 34.84 5.26 27.32
CA GLN A 348 34.66 6.55 28.00
C GLN A 348 35.40 6.59 29.34
N ASP A 349 35.34 5.52 30.12
CA ASP A 349 36.01 5.43 31.42
C ASP A 349 37.53 5.41 31.26
N ASN A 350 38.05 4.67 30.27
CA ASN A 350 39.47 4.68 29.94
C ASN A 350 39.94 6.05 29.45
N PHE A 351 39.10 6.73 28.66
CA PHE A 351 39.38 8.06 28.18
C PHE A 351 39.45 9.09 29.33
N LYS A 352 38.50 9.05 30.27
CA LYS A 352 38.52 9.88 31.49
C LYS A 352 39.80 9.65 32.30
N LYS A 353 40.18 8.38 32.52
CA LYS A 353 41.42 8.04 33.23
C LYS A 353 42.65 8.62 32.51
N ALA A 354 42.74 8.44 31.19
CA ALA A 354 43.85 8.93 30.37
C ALA A 354 43.95 10.47 30.38
N SER A 355 42.82 11.18 30.31
CA SER A 355 42.77 12.64 30.34
C SER A 355 43.35 13.25 31.62
N THR A 356 43.24 12.55 32.76
CA THR A 356 43.88 12.94 34.03
C THR A 356 45.41 12.97 33.95
N ILE A 357 45.99 12.15 33.06
CA ILE A 357 47.45 12.01 32.89
C ILE A 357 47.94 12.95 31.80
N CYS A 358 47.23 13.03 30.67
CA CYS A 358 47.60 13.83 29.51
C CYS A 358 46.32 14.36 28.83
N PRO A 359 46.12 15.69 28.74
CA PRO A 359 45.02 16.29 28.00
C PRO A 359 45.07 15.92 26.51
N GLU A 360 43.91 15.75 25.88
CA GLU A 360 43.82 15.38 24.45
C GLU A 360 44.44 16.45 23.54
N SER A 361 44.37 17.73 23.93
CA SER A 361 45.04 18.84 23.24
C SER A 361 46.55 18.66 23.11
N ASP A 362 47.18 18.02 24.10
CA ASP A 362 48.64 17.82 24.13
C ASP A 362 49.04 16.64 23.24
N MET A 363 48.13 15.66 23.08
CA MET A 363 48.27 14.54 22.15
C MET A 363 47.97 14.94 20.70
N GLU A 364 47.00 15.82 20.46
CA GLU A 364 46.69 16.36 19.13
C GLU A 364 47.81 17.30 18.63
N ALA A 365 48.43 18.08 19.52
CA ALA A 365 49.61 18.89 19.19
C ALA A 365 50.82 18.03 18.77
N LEU A 366 50.89 16.79 19.26
CA LEU A 366 51.78 15.74 18.76
C LEU A 366 51.18 15.14 17.49
N ASN A 367 51.21 15.93 16.40
CA ASN A 367 50.64 15.69 15.06
C ASN A 367 50.98 14.34 14.37
N ASN A 368 51.67 13.42 15.06
CA ASN A 368 52.17 12.13 14.57
C ASN A 368 51.50 10.90 15.21
N VAL A 369 50.53 11.06 16.12
CA VAL A 369 49.94 9.93 16.86
C VAL A 369 48.52 9.58 16.41
N ALA A 370 47.83 10.52 15.76
CA ALA A 370 46.48 10.32 15.24
C ALA A 370 46.45 9.19 14.19
N GLY A 371 45.63 8.16 14.42
CA GLY A 371 45.44 7.03 13.50
C GLY A 371 46.41 5.85 13.67
N SER A 372 47.33 5.88 14.65
CA SER A 372 48.20 4.73 14.94
C SER A 372 47.45 3.62 15.68
N THR A 373 47.66 2.36 15.30
CA THR A 373 47.03 1.22 16.01
C THR A 373 47.68 0.98 17.38
N PRO A 374 46.97 0.35 18.35
CA PRO A 374 47.52 0.05 19.68
C PRO A 374 48.85 -0.71 19.63
N GLU A 375 49.02 -1.60 18.64
CA GLU A 375 50.24 -2.37 18.41
C GLU A 375 51.39 -1.49 17.92
N GLN A 376 51.10 -0.53 17.05
CA GLN A 376 52.10 0.42 16.52
C GLN A 376 52.62 1.35 17.62
N LEU A 377 51.72 1.81 18.50
CA LEU A 377 52.06 2.64 19.66
C LEU A 377 52.86 1.86 20.71
N SER A 378 52.48 0.62 20.98
CA SER A 378 53.25 -0.29 21.85
C SER A 378 54.67 -0.53 21.31
N ALA A 379 54.81 -0.75 20.00
CA ALA A 379 56.11 -0.94 19.37
C ALA A 379 56.98 0.33 19.42
N THR A 380 56.41 1.51 19.21
CA THR A 380 57.16 2.78 19.32
C THR A 380 57.56 3.09 20.75
N LEU A 381 56.67 2.87 21.72
CA LEU A 381 56.97 3.02 23.14
C LEU A 381 58.12 2.10 23.57
N ASN A 382 58.10 0.84 23.14
CA ASN A 382 59.17 -0.11 23.45
C ASN A 382 60.52 0.31 22.84
N ARG A 383 60.53 0.83 21.61
CA ARG A 383 61.75 1.39 20.97
C ARG A 383 62.29 2.61 21.72
N LEU A 384 61.41 3.52 22.13
CA LEU A 384 61.79 4.70 22.92
C LEU A 384 62.38 4.30 24.28
N LYS A 385 61.77 3.30 24.93
CA LYS A 385 62.23 2.76 26.22
C LYS A 385 63.63 2.14 26.10
N GLN A 386 63.89 1.35 25.06
CA GLN A 386 65.22 0.81 24.79
C GLN A 386 66.26 1.91 24.53
N ARG A 387 65.87 2.97 23.79
CA ARG A 387 66.76 4.10 23.49
C ARG A 387 67.10 4.89 24.76
N PHE A 388 66.10 5.12 25.62
CA PHE A 388 66.28 5.75 26.93
C PHE A 388 67.20 4.92 27.83
N ASP A 389 67.01 3.59 27.89
CA ASP A 389 67.86 2.70 28.69
C ASP A 389 69.32 2.68 28.20
N GLN A 390 69.56 2.80 26.88
CA GLN A 390 70.90 2.92 26.31
C GLN A 390 71.56 4.27 26.63
N GLU A 391 70.81 5.37 26.56
CA GLU A 391 71.28 6.72 26.89
C GLU A 391 71.56 6.88 28.40
N SER A 392 70.68 6.35 29.26
CA SER A 392 70.89 6.33 30.73
C SER A 392 72.16 5.57 31.12
N ARG A 393 72.52 4.50 30.39
CA ARG A 393 73.79 3.78 30.61
C ARG A 393 75.01 4.57 30.14
N ARG A 394 74.86 5.47 29.17
CA ARG A 394 75.94 6.32 28.64
C ARG A 394 76.27 7.52 29.53
N PHE A 395 75.27 8.13 30.18
CA PHE A 395 75.46 9.39 30.90
C PHE A 395 75.52 9.29 32.44
N GLY A 396 75.41 8.10 33.02
CA GLY A 396 75.68 7.88 34.45
C GLY A 396 74.71 8.55 35.44
N THR A 397 73.67 9.23 34.97
CA THR A 397 72.63 9.83 35.81
C THR A 397 71.46 8.86 35.99
N LYS A 398 71.39 8.22 37.15
CA LYS A 398 70.17 7.55 37.61
C LYS A 398 69.14 8.61 38.02
N LEU A 399 68.26 9.01 37.12
CA LEU A 399 67.00 9.65 37.51
C LEU A 399 65.94 8.55 37.69
N VAL A 400 65.52 8.35 38.95
CA VAL A 400 64.44 7.42 39.30
C VAL A 400 63.11 8.08 38.92
N ILE A 401 62.50 7.62 37.83
CA ILE A 401 61.10 7.94 37.53
C ILE A 401 60.26 7.10 38.49
N VAL A 402 59.79 7.74 39.57
CA VAL A 402 58.75 7.16 40.43
C VAL A 402 57.44 7.24 39.66
N ALA A 403 57.06 6.13 39.03
CA ALA A 403 55.74 5.97 38.45
C ALA A 403 54.71 5.94 39.60
N GLY A 404 53.97 7.03 39.77
CA GLY A 404 52.79 7.06 40.62
C GLY A 404 51.78 6.05 40.10
N LYS A 405 51.47 5.03 40.92
CA LYS A 405 50.28 4.20 40.74
C LYS A 405 49.06 5.03 41.12
N SER A 406 48.17 5.28 40.18
CA SER A 406 46.77 5.66 40.42
C SER A 406 45.93 5.07 39.32
#